data_AF-A0A7S3I0S9-F1
#
_entry.id   AF-A0A7S3I0S9-F1
#
_cell.length_a   1.000
_cell.length_b   1.000
_cell.length_c   1.000
_cell.angle_alpha   90.00
_cell.angle_beta   90.00
_cell.angle_gamma   90.00
#
_symmetry.space_group_name_H-M   'P 1'
#
loop_
_entity.id
_entity.type
_entity.pdbx_description
1 polymer ?
#
loop_
_entity_poly.entity_id
_entity_poly.type
_entity_poly.pdbx_seq_one_letter_code
_entity_poly.pdbx_strand_id
1 'polypeptide(L)'
;GHNQFSDWSAAEYKNMLGYSGRRGERKESTIFAETNASSVNWTDAGAVTPVKDQGACGSCWAFSTTGSLEGAHYIATGELLSFSEQQLVDCAGYQEGFGNYGCQGGLQEQAYKYYKSGNKAELESTYPYFSGSTQRKGSCQYDSRSATAVSVSDYLAVTPQSPTQMKAALEKQPLAVSIEADKMVFQTY
;
A
#
# COMPACT_ATOMS: atom_id res chain seq x y z
N GLY A 1 -12.15 11.40 17.66
CA GLY A 1 -12.31 11.52 19.13
C GLY A 1 -11.02 11.16 19.86
N HIS A 2 -11.04 10.95 21.18
CA HIS A 2 -9.91 10.30 21.87
C HIS A 2 -9.73 8.87 21.34
N ASN A 3 -8.48 8.48 21.11
CA ASN A 3 -8.09 7.18 20.53
C ASN A 3 -6.71 6.73 21.06
N GLN A 4 -6.21 5.61 20.54
CA GLN A 4 -4.94 4.99 20.97
C GLN A 4 -3.68 5.83 20.74
N PHE A 5 -3.77 6.96 20.04
CA PHE A 5 -2.66 7.89 19.81
C PHE A 5 -2.77 9.16 20.66
N SER A 6 -3.77 9.25 21.54
CA SER A 6 -4.04 10.48 22.31
C SER A 6 -2.97 10.81 23.34
N ASP A 7 -2.14 9.85 23.73
CA ASP A 7 -0.98 10.02 24.63
C ASP A 7 0.36 10.06 23.88
N TRP A 8 0.36 9.92 22.56
CA TRP A 8 1.57 9.97 21.75
C TRP A 8 2.03 11.42 21.55
N SER A 9 3.32 11.65 21.71
CA SER A 9 3.98 12.87 21.27
C SER A 9 3.96 12.97 19.74
N ALA A 10 4.12 14.20 19.23
CA ALA A 10 4.25 14.43 17.79
C ALA A 10 5.45 13.66 17.17
N ALA A 11 6.50 13.38 17.95
CA ALA A 11 7.64 12.60 17.49
C ALA A 11 7.32 11.11 17.35
N GLU A 12 6.63 10.53 18.33
CA GLU A 12 6.16 9.13 18.28
C GLU A 12 5.19 8.93 17.11
N TYR A 13 4.24 9.85 16.95
CA TYR A 13 3.30 9.81 15.84
C TYR A 13 4.01 10.00 14.49
N LYS A 14 5.01 10.88 14.39
CA LYS A 14 5.77 11.05 13.14
C LYS A 14 6.53 9.79 12.73
N ASN A 15 6.99 8.95 13.67
CA ASN A 15 7.73 7.74 13.34
C ASN A 15 6.90 6.70 12.57
N MET A 16 5.57 6.69 12.72
CA MET A 16 4.70 5.79 11.96
C MET A 16 4.40 6.29 10.53
N LEU A 17 4.72 7.56 10.22
CA LEU A 17 4.45 8.18 8.93
C LEU A 17 5.52 7.78 7.92
N GLY A 18 5.27 6.66 7.23
CA GLY A 18 6.22 5.99 6.34
C GLY A 18 6.33 6.52 4.91
N TYR A 19 5.68 7.63 4.56
CA TYR A 19 5.84 8.18 3.22
C TYR A 19 7.23 8.82 3.08
N SER A 20 8.06 8.28 2.18
CA SER A 20 9.38 8.84 1.90
C SER A 20 9.27 9.84 0.75
N GLY A 21 9.39 11.13 1.03
CA GLY A 21 9.40 12.20 0.01
C GLY A 21 10.62 12.18 -0.93
N ARG A 22 11.45 11.14 -0.86
CA ARG A 22 12.53 10.89 -1.82
C ARG A 22 11.88 10.61 -3.17
N ARG A 23 12.00 11.54 -4.11
CA ARG A 23 11.43 11.43 -5.46
C ARG A 23 11.88 10.11 -6.10
N GLY A 24 10.96 9.15 -6.18
CA GLY A 24 11.08 8.05 -7.14
C GLY A 24 11.06 8.59 -8.57
N GLU A 25 11.40 7.75 -9.53
CA GLU A 25 11.19 8.09 -10.94
C GLU A 25 9.71 8.39 -11.18
N ARG A 26 9.42 9.60 -11.66
CA ARG A 26 8.05 10.02 -11.96
C ARG A 26 7.57 9.25 -13.18
N LYS A 27 6.65 8.29 -12.98
CA LYS A 27 5.97 7.62 -14.09
C LYS A 27 5.03 8.60 -14.78
N GLU A 28 4.98 8.57 -16.11
CA GLU A 28 4.03 9.35 -16.90
C GLU A 28 2.60 9.02 -16.47
N SER A 29 1.78 10.06 -16.31
CA SER A 29 0.39 9.90 -15.88
C SER A 29 -0.47 9.37 -17.02
N THR A 30 -1.40 8.48 -16.68
CA THR A 30 -2.41 7.96 -17.61
C THR A 30 -3.69 8.76 -17.48
N ILE A 31 -4.30 9.09 -18.62
CA ILE A 31 -5.64 9.69 -18.66
C ILE A 31 -6.68 8.57 -18.64
N PHE A 32 -7.55 8.61 -17.65
CA PHE A 32 -8.66 7.68 -17.49
C PHE A 32 -9.92 8.29 -18.11
N ALA A 33 -10.72 7.45 -18.78
CA ALA A 33 -12.01 7.85 -19.31
C ALA A 33 -12.96 8.19 -18.15
N GLU A 34 -13.41 9.44 -18.10
CA GLU A 34 -14.37 9.91 -17.10
C GLU A 34 -15.76 9.31 -17.37
N THR A 35 -16.47 8.93 -16.32
CA THR A 35 -17.85 8.42 -16.42
C THR A 35 -18.80 9.22 -15.53
N ASN A 36 -20.10 8.95 -15.68
CA ASN A 36 -21.16 9.58 -14.88
C ASN A 36 -21.53 8.77 -13.63
N ALA A 37 -20.63 7.92 -13.11
CA ALA A 37 -20.92 7.18 -11.89
C ALA A 37 -21.14 8.14 -10.72
N SER A 38 -22.26 8.00 -10.00
CA SER A 38 -22.62 8.90 -8.90
C SER A 38 -21.84 8.60 -7.61
N SER A 39 -21.44 7.35 -7.40
CA SER A 39 -20.72 6.89 -6.20
C SER A 39 -20.09 5.51 -6.41
N VAL A 40 -18.93 5.28 -5.80
CA VAL A 40 -18.26 3.97 -5.75
C VAL A 40 -17.90 3.65 -4.32
N ASN A 41 -18.24 2.45 -3.84
CA ASN A 41 -17.78 1.91 -2.57
C ASN A 41 -17.27 0.48 -2.77
N TRP A 42 -15.95 0.32 -2.79
CA TRP A 42 -15.32 -0.99 -2.97
C TRP A 42 -15.49 -1.92 -1.76
N THR A 43 -15.77 -1.37 -0.57
CA THR A 43 -16.08 -2.17 0.62
C THR A 43 -17.41 -2.90 0.44
N ASP A 44 -18.45 -2.18 0.02
CA ASP A 44 -19.78 -2.77 -0.24
C ASP A 44 -19.74 -3.75 -1.41
N ALA A 45 -18.81 -3.55 -2.35
CA ALA A 45 -18.56 -4.46 -3.47
C ALA A 45 -17.78 -5.74 -3.06
N GLY A 46 -17.26 -5.82 -1.82
CA GLY A 46 -16.48 -6.95 -1.32
C GLY A 46 -15.00 -6.95 -1.72
N ALA A 47 -14.48 -5.85 -2.26
CA ALA A 47 -13.12 -5.73 -2.79
C ALA A 47 -12.11 -5.16 -1.78
N VAL A 48 -12.44 -5.17 -0.48
CA VAL A 48 -11.61 -4.57 0.59
C VAL A 48 -11.53 -5.55 1.76
N THR A 49 -10.30 -5.87 2.17
CA THR A 49 -10.03 -6.71 3.35
C THR A 49 -10.33 -5.95 4.65
N PRO A 50 -10.43 -6.65 5.81
CA PRO A 50 -10.55 -5.97 7.09
C PRO A 50 -9.43 -4.96 7.34
N VAL A 51 -9.73 -3.89 8.08
CA VAL A 51 -8.74 -2.88 8.47
C VAL A 51 -7.57 -3.55 9.21
N LYS A 52 -6.36 -3.27 8.77
CA LYS A 52 -5.09 -3.78 9.36
C LYS A 52 -4.36 -2.68 10.15
N ASP A 53 -3.36 -3.07 10.93
CA ASP A 53 -2.57 -2.15 11.78
C ASP A 53 -1.06 -2.23 11.46
N GLN A 54 -0.48 -1.12 11.01
CA GLN A 54 0.95 -1.01 10.74
C GLN A 54 1.80 -0.78 12.00
N GLY A 55 1.17 -0.50 13.15
CA GLY A 55 1.84 -0.17 14.39
C GLY A 55 2.84 0.99 14.25
N ALA A 56 4.01 0.84 14.87
CA ALA A 56 5.04 1.86 14.90
C ALA A 56 6.06 1.78 13.74
N CYS A 57 5.79 0.97 12.72
CA CYS A 57 6.62 0.87 11.53
C CYS A 57 6.12 1.84 10.45
N GLY A 58 7.01 2.62 9.84
CA GLY A 58 6.72 3.46 8.68
C GLY A 58 6.50 2.65 7.40
N SER A 59 5.59 1.67 7.42
CA SER A 59 5.28 0.78 6.29
C SER A 59 3.95 1.10 5.61
N CYS A 60 3.37 2.29 5.80
CA CYS A 60 2.11 2.69 5.16
C CYS A 60 2.11 2.50 3.63
N TRP A 61 3.28 2.64 2.99
CA TRP A 61 3.47 2.38 1.56
C TRP A 61 3.22 0.90 1.19
N ALA A 62 3.60 -0.04 2.05
CA ALA A 62 3.34 -1.47 1.85
C ALA A 62 1.84 -1.75 1.97
N PHE A 63 1.19 -1.28 3.04
CA PHE A 63 -0.27 -1.42 3.27
C PHE A 63 -1.10 -0.78 2.15
N SER A 64 -0.69 0.40 1.68
CA SER A 64 -1.36 1.06 0.56
C SER A 64 -1.22 0.27 -0.75
N THR A 65 -0.06 -0.35 -0.97
CA THR A 65 0.19 -1.20 -2.14
C THR A 65 -0.63 -2.47 -2.08
N THR A 66 -0.55 -3.23 -0.98
CA THR A 66 -1.30 -4.48 -0.80
C THR A 66 -2.79 -4.24 -0.89
N GLY A 67 -3.35 -3.24 -0.19
CA GLY A 67 -4.79 -2.96 -0.26
C GLY A 67 -5.30 -2.68 -1.67
N SER A 68 -4.54 -1.96 -2.49
CA SER A 68 -4.89 -1.75 -3.91
C SER A 68 -4.76 -3.03 -4.75
N LEU A 69 -3.78 -3.89 -4.44
CA LEU A 69 -3.54 -5.16 -5.14
C LEU A 69 -4.61 -6.19 -4.79
N GLU A 70 -5.02 -6.27 -3.53
CA GLU A 70 -6.12 -7.10 -3.02
C GLU A 70 -7.42 -6.75 -3.77
N GLY A 71 -7.75 -5.45 -3.85
CA GLY A 71 -8.92 -4.99 -4.59
C GLY A 71 -8.85 -5.25 -6.09
N ALA A 72 -7.70 -5.01 -6.72
CA ALA A 72 -7.50 -5.30 -8.14
C ALA A 72 -7.64 -6.80 -8.44
N HIS A 73 -7.11 -7.65 -7.56
CA HIS A 73 -7.22 -9.10 -7.67
C HIS A 73 -8.68 -9.56 -7.54
N TYR A 74 -9.42 -9.03 -6.55
CA TYR A 74 -10.84 -9.33 -6.38
C TYR A 74 -11.65 -8.94 -7.61
N ILE A 75 -11.41 -7.76 -8.19
CA ILE A 75 -12.12 -7.32 -9.40
C ILE A 75 -11.83 -8.25 -10.59
N ALA A 76 -10.60 -8.74 -10.70
CA ALA A 76 -10.20 -9.63 -11.79
C ALA A 76 -10.73 -11.07 -11.64
N THR A 77 -10.94 -11.55 -10.41
CA THR A 77 -11.14 -12.99 -10.15
C THR A 77 -12.40 -13.33 -9.34
N GLY A 78 -12.94 -12.37 -8.61
CA GLY A 78 -14.00 -12.56 -7.60
C GLY A 78 -13.48 -13.11 -6.27
N GLU A 79 -12.17 -13.34 -6.11
CA GLU A 79 -11.56 -13.85 -4.90
C GLU A 79 -10.87 -12.73 -4.11
N LEU A 80 -11.26 -12.57 -2.84
CA LEU A 80 -10.63 -11.60 -1.94
C LEU A 80 -9.54 -12.31 -1.14
N LEU A 81 -8.29 -11.96 -1.43
CA LEU A 81 -7.12 -12.44 -0.71
C LEU A 81 -6.54 -11.34 0.16
N SER A 82 -5.89 -11.72 1.25
CA SER A 82 -5.09 -10.81 2.07
C SER A 82 -3.61 -11.03 1.80
N PHE A 83 -2.95 -10.06 1.18
CA PHE A 83 -1.54 -10.14 0.78
C PHE A 83 -0.63 -9.60 1.88
N SER A 84 0.59 -10.15 1.93
CA SER A 84 1.58 -9.83 2.97
C SER A 84 2.22 -8.46 2.75
N GLU A 85 2.00 -7.55 3.70
CA GLU A 85 2.79 -6.32 3.78
C GLU A 85 4.23 -6.60 4.19
N GLN A 86 4.47 -7.64 4.99
CA GLN A 86 5.80 -8.00 5.48
C GLN A 86 6.74 -8.38 4.33
N GLN A 87 6.24 -9.10 3.32
CA GLN A 87 6.98 -9.40 2.11
C GLN A 87 7.54 -8.13 1.47
N LEU A 88 6.72 -7.09 1.32
CA LEU A 88 7.18 -5.81 0.77
C LEU A 88 8.21 -5.15 1.69
N VAL A 89 7.92 -5.06 3.00
CA VAL A 89 8.81 -4.43 3.99
C VAL A 89 10.21 -5.06 3.97
N ASP A 90 10.29 -6.38 3.82
CA ASP A 90 11.55 -7.12 3.84
C ASP A 90 12.23 -7.18 2.47
N CYS A 91 11.47 -7.34 1.39
CA CYS A 91 11.99 -7.72 0.06
C CYS A 91 11.94 -6.61 -1.01
N ALA A 92 11.14 -5.55 -0.82
CA ALA A 92 11.05 -4.45 -1.79
C ALA A 92 11.99 -3.28 -1.42
N GLY A 93 13.08 -3.57 -0.69
CA GLY A 93 14.01 -2.58 -0.19
C GLY A 93 15.08 -2.14 -1.19
N TYR A 94 15.93 -1.20 -0.76
CA TYR A 94 17.08 -0.71 -1.52
C TYR A 94 18.13 -1.81 -1.74
N GLN A 95 18.35 -2.67 -0.75
CA GLN A 95 19.32 -3.77 -0.84
C GLN A 95 18.89 -4.82 -1.89
N GLU A 96 17.60 -4.96 -2.08
CA GLU A 96 16.97 -5.86 -3.04
C GLU A 96 16.75 -5.21 -4.43
N GLY A 97 17.15 -3.94 -4.59
CA GLY A 97 17.14 -3.23 -5.89
C GLY A 97 15.87 -2.43 -6.21
N PHE A 98 14.93 -2.29 -5.26
CA PHE A 98 13.63 -1.62 -5.50
C PHE A 98 13.52 -0.24 -4.86
N GLY A 99 14.34 0.06 -3.84
CA GLY A 99 14.51 1.43 -3.33
C GLY A 99 13.58 1.88 -2.21
N ASN A 100 12.81 0.98 -1.58
CA ASN A 100 12.18 1.28 -0.30
C ASN A 100 13.13 1.04 0.88
N TYR A 101 12.73 1.47 2.07
CA TYR A 101 13.56 1.41 3.29
C TYR A 101 12.85 0.70 4.44
N GLY A 102 11.95 -0.25 4.14
CA GLY A 102 11.20 -0.99 5.15
C GLY A 102 10.41 -0.05 6.07
N CYS A 103 10.67 -0.12 7.37
CA CYS A 103 10.04 0.76 8.37
C CYS A 103 10.52 2.21 8.35
N GLN A 104 11.57 2.55 7.60
CA GLN A 104 12.01 3.94 7.42
C GLN A 104 11.30 4.63 6.24
N GLY A 105 10.30 3.97 5.68
CA GLY A 105 9.44 4.51 4.64
C GLY A 105 9.74 4.02 3.23
N GLY A 106 8.86 4.41 2.32
CA GLY A 106 8.86 3.93 0.95
C GLY A 106 7.81 4.61 0.09
N LEU A 107 7.68 4.08 -1.12
CA LEU A 107 6.78 4.53 -2.18
C LEU A 107 6.08 3.33 -2.80
N GLN A 108 4.78 3.48 -3.06
CA GLN A 108 3.96 2.42 -3.65
C GLN A 108 4.45 2.04 -5.05
N GLU A 109 4.97 3.00 -5.84
CA GLU A 109 5.52 2.71 -7.17
C GLU A 109 6.66 1.70 -7.12
N GLN A 110 7.52 1.78 -6.10
CA GLN A 110 8.64 0.86 -5.94
C GLN A 110 8.16 -0.54 -5.52
N ALA A 111 7.11 -0.61 -4.71
CA ALA A 111 6.46 -1.87 -4.36
C ALA A 111 5.77 -2.52 -5.57
N TYR A 112 5.12 -1.75 -6.43
CA TYR A 112 4.59 -2.28 -7.69
C TYR A 112 5.71 -2.73 -8.64
N LYS A 113 6.85 -2.04 -8.69
CA LYS A 113 8.04 -2.53 -9.44
C LYS A 113 8.52 -3.89 -8.93
N TYR A 114 8.51 -4.10 -7.61
CA TYR A 114 8.83 -5.41 -7.01
C TYR A 114 7.94 -6.52 -7.55
N TYR A 115 6.61 -6.36 -7.51
CA TYR A 115 5.70 -7.37 -8.05
C TYR A 115 5.79 -7.50 -9.58
N LYS A 116 5.97 -6.38 -10.30
CA LYS A 116 6.13 -6.37 -11.76
C LYS A 116 7.39 -7.08 -12.24
N SER A 117 8.43 -7.14 -11.41
CA SER A 117 9.66 -7.88 -11.72
C SER A 117 9.51 -9.41 -11.68
N GLY A 118 8.30 -9.92 -11.36
CA GLY A 118 7.99 -11.35 -11.36
C GLY A 118 7.92 -11.97 -9.96
N ASN A 119 8.15 -11.19 -8.90
CA ASN A 119 7.85 -11.64 -7.54
C ASN A 119 6.35 -11.74 -7.36
N LYS A 120 5.88 -12.90 -6.87
CA LYS A 120 4.46 -13.15 -6.67
C LYS A 120 4.06 -12.75 -5.26
N ALA A 121 2.81 -12.34 -5.09
CA ALA A 121 2.31 -11.96 -3.78
C ALA A 121 2.15 -13.21 -2.89
N GLU A 122 2.73 -13.17 -1.70
CA GLU A 122 2.43 -14.12 -0.63
C GLU A 122 1.23 -13.65 0.17
N LEU A 123 0.53 -14.59 0.80
CA LEU A 123 -0.58 -14.28 1.70
C LEU A 123 -0.05 -13.81 3.05
N GLU A 124 -0.81 -12.97 3.71
CA GLU A 124 -0.54 -12.55 5.10
C GLU A 124 -0.45 -13.75 6.05
N SER A 125 -1.22 -14.82 5.81
CA SER A 125 -1.14 -16.06 6.58
C SER A 125 0.16 -16.85 6.39
N THR A 126 0.84 -16.67 5.26
CA THR A 126 2.10 -17.34 4.92
C THR A 126 3.30 -16.53 5.37
N TYR A 127 3.25 -15.21 5.22
CA TYR A 127 4.31 -14.29 5.62
C TYR A 127 3.75 -13.17 6.53
N PRO A 128 3.52 -13.48 7.82
CA PRO A 128 2.79 -12.58 8.72
C PRO A 128 3.54 -11.29 9.05
N TYR A 129 2.78 -10.22 9.24
CA TYR A 129 3.28 -8.92 9.62
C TYR A 129 3.76 -8.88 11.07
N PHE A 130 5.06 -8.62 11.26
CA PHE A 130 5.68 -8.46 12.58
C PHE A 130 6.31 -7.07 12.77
N SER A 131 6.60 -6.35 11.67
CA SER A 131 7.32 -5.08 11.72
C SER A 131 6.62 -4.00 12.53
N GLY A 132 5.30 -4.03 12.65
CA GLY A 132 4.55 -3.05 13.45
C GLY A 132 4.90 -3.09 14.94
N SER A 133 5.29 -4.26 15.45
CA SER A 133 5.71 -4.45 16.84
C SER A 133 7.22 -4.30 17.04
N THR A 134 8.02 -4.74 16.07
CA THR A 134 9.49 -4.73 16.18
C THR A 134 10.14 -3.42 15.70
N GLN A 135 9.38 -2.61 14.95
CA GLN A 135 9.83 -1.40 14.26
C GLN A 135 10.99 -1.64 13.29
N ARG A 136 11.17 -2.88 12.82
CA ARG A 136 12.30 -3.30 11.99
C ARG A 136 11.85 -4.19 10.84
N LYS A 137 12.49 -4.05 9.66
CA LYS A 137 12.46 -5.08 8.61
C LYS A 137 13.23 -6.31 9.07
N GLY A 138 12.82 -7.48 8.59
CA GLY A 138 13.58 -8.71 8.63
C GLY A 138 14.54 -8.83 7.45
N SER A 139 15.08 -10.04 7.29
CA SER A 139 15.68 -10.46 6.02
C SER A 139 14.57 -10.86 5.06
N CYS A 140 14.77 -10.67 3.76
CA CYS A 140 13.80 -11.13 2.77
C CYS A 140 13.67 -12.66 2.81
N GLN A 141 12.50 -13.15 3.18
CA GLN A 141 12.17 -14.59 3.25
C GLN A 141 11.19 -15.03 2.16
N TYR A 142 11.05 -14.24 1.09
CA TYR A 142 10.16 -14.57 -0.02
C TYR A 142 10.46 -15.96 -0.60
N ASP A 143 9.45 -16.82 -0.65
CA ASP A 143 9.52 -18.14 -1.28
C ASP A 143 8.47 -18.30 -2.38
N SER A 144 8.93 -18.39 -3.63
CA SER A 144 8.07 -18.59 -4.80
C SER A 144 7.22 -19.86 -4.76
N ARG A 145 7.54 -20.83 -3.89
CA ARG A 145 6.79 -22.09 -3.72
C ARG A 145 5.58 -21.94 -2.80
N SER A 146 5.62 -20.99 -1.86
CA SER A 146 4.52 -20.66 -0.95
C SER A 146 3.72 -19.45 -1.42
N ALA A 147 4.24 -18.70 -2.39
CA ALA A 147 3.55 -17.58 -3.01
C ALA A 147 2.32 -18.01 -3.84
N THR A 148 1.36 -17.09 -3.94
CA THR A 148 0.22 -17.24 -4.84
C THR A 148 0.66 -17.18 -6.31
N ALA A 149 -0.27 -17.34 -7.25
CA ALA A 149 -0.01 -17.08 -8.66
C ALA A 149 -0.11 -15.57 -9.03
N VAL A 150 -0.39 -14.69 -8.06
CA VAL A 150 -0.71 -13.28 -8.30
C VAL A 150 0.56 -12.46 -8.51
N SER A 151 0.61 -11.71 -9.61
CA SER A 151 1.67 -10.77 -9.96
C SER A 151 1.09 -9.49 -10.54
N VAL A 152 1.86 -8.39 -10.52
CA VAL A 152 1.46 -7.12 -11.13
C VAL A 152 1.94 -7.09 -12.58
N SER A 153 1.03 -6.98 -13.55
CA SER A 153 1.40 -6.82 -14.98
C SER A 153 1.87 -5.40 -15.27
N ASP A 154 1.15 -4.40 -14.77
CA ASP A 154 1.54 -2.99 -14.79
C ASP A 154 0.89 -2.20 -13.65
N TYR A 155 1.37 -0.99 -13.42
CA TYR A 155 0.81 -0.03 -12.47
C TYR A 155 0.78 1.36 -13.11
N LEU A 156 -0.29 2.13 -12.96
CA LEU A 156 -0.45 3.40 -13.66
C LEU A 156 -0.42 4.56 -12.67
N ALA A 157 0.17 5.69 -13.09
CA ALA A 157 0.09 6.93 -12.32
C ALA A 157 -1.16 7.70 -12.70
N VAL A 158 -1.96 8.09 -11.71
CA VAL A 158 -3.09 9.02 -11.91
C VAL A 158 -2.55 10.43 -12.08
N THR A 159 -3.18 11.22 -12.96
CA THR A 159 -2.85 12.63 -13.16
C THR A 159 -2.85 13.40 -11.83
N PRO A 160 -1.68 13.97 -11.42
CA PRO A 160 -1.60 14.71 -10.17
C PRO A 160 -2.56 15.91 -10.15
N GLN A 161 -3.09 16.24 -8.97
CA GLN A 161 -3.97 17.40 -8.77
C GLN A 161 -5.24 17.40 -9.63
N SER A 162 -5.69 16.25 -10.11
CA SER A 162 -6.94 16.11 -10.87
C SER A 162 -7.95 15.23 -10.15
N PRO A 163 -8.93 15.83 -9.43
CA PRO A 163 -10.00 15.08 -8.79
C PRO A 163 -10.85 14.27 -9.76
N THR A 164 -11.05 14.74 -11.00
CA THR A 164 -11.85 14.00 -12.00
C THR A 164 -11.13 12.74 -12.45
N GLN A 165 -9.81 12.81 -12.64
CA GLN A 165 -9.00 11.65 -13.00
C GLN A 165 -8.85 10.67 -11.84
N MET A 166 -8.76 11.15 -10.60
CA MET A 166 -8.80 10.28 -9.42
C MET A 166 -10.14 9.53 -9.30
N LYS A 167 -11.28 10.21 -9.55
CA LYS A 167 -12.59 9.55 -9.59
C LYS A 167 -12.67 8.50 -10.70
N ALA A 168 -12.27 8.86 -11.92
CA ALA A 168 -12.27 7.95 -13.06
C ALA A 168 -11.38 6.71 -12.84
N ALA A 169 -10.24 6.86 -12.17
CA ALA A 169 -9.39 5.74 -11.79
C ALA A 169 -10.01 4.90 -10.66
N LEU A 170 -10.62 5.53 -9.65
CA LEU A 170 -11.27 4.86 -8.53
C LEU A 170 -12.46 4.01 -8.98
N GLU A 171 -13.16 4.41 -10.03
CA GLU A 171 -14.22 3.61 -10.66
C GLU A 171 -13.71 2.29 -11.26
N LYS A 172 -12.40 2.15 -11.51
CA LYS A 172 -11.82 0.91 -12.04
C LYS A 172 -11.40 -0.06 -10.95
N GLN A 173 -10.84 0.45 -9.86
CA GLN A 173 -10.34 -0.35 -8.72
C GLN A 173 -9.96 0.55 -7.53
N PRO A 174 -9.76 -0.02 -6.32
CA PRO A 174 -9.11 0.70 -5.22
C PRO A 174 -7.74 1.27 -5.61
N LEU A 175 -7.45 2.47 -5.13
CA LEU A 175 -6.22 3.21 -5.46
C LEU A 175 -5.31 3.31 -4.24
N ALA A 176 -4.01 3.11 -4.46
CA ALA A 176 -3.00 3.57 -3.53
C ALA A 176 -2.83 5.09 -3.65
N VAL A 177 -2.88 5.80 -2.51
CA VAL A 177 -2.73 7.26 -2.44
C VAL A 177 -1.82 7.64 -1.28
N SER A 178 -1.19 8.80 -1.41
CA SER A 178 -0.41 9.42 -0.34
C SER A 178 -1.14 10.67 0.16
N ILE A 179 -1.20 10.83 1.48
CA ILE A 179 -1.86 11.97 2.15
C ILE A 179 -0.93 12.54 3.22
N GLU A 180 -1.13 13.82 3.55
CA GLU A 180 -0.49 14.45 4.71
C GLU A 180 -1.31 14.11 5.97
N ALA A 181 -0.77 13.24 6.82
CA ALA A 181 -1.45 12.73 8.02
C ALA A 181 -0.81 13.22 9.34
N ASP A 182 0.16 14.13 9.29
CA ASP A 182 0.96 14.60 10.45
C ASP A 182 0.26 15.68 11.31
N LYS A 183 -1.00 16.01 11.00
CA LYS A 183 -1.78 17.03 11.70
C LYS A 183 -2.66 16.40 12.78
N MET A 184 -2.79 17.10 13.91
CA MET A 184 -3.61 16.67 15.06
C MET A 184 -5.07 16.33 14.69
N VAL A 185 -5.64 17.06 13.73
CA VAL A 185 -7.00 16.82 13.23
C VAL A 185 -7.13 15.42 12.59
N PHE A 186 -6.08 14.94 11.92
CA PHE A 186 -6.05 13.60 11.35
C PHE A 186 -5.81 12.57 12.45
N GLN A 187 -4.85 12.83 13.35
CA GLN A 187 -4.53 11.94 14.47
C GLN A 187 -5.73 11.66 15.38
N THR A 188 -6.70 12.59 15.48
CA THR A 188 -7.90 12.47 16.34
C THR A 188 -9.21 12.39 15.59
N TYR A 189 -9.21 12.16 14.28
CA TYR A 189 -10.44 11.84 13.55
C TYR A 189 -11.01 10.52 14.11
#